data_AF-A0A960J8N5-F1
#
_entry.id   AF-A0A960J8N5-F1
#
_cell.length_a   1.000
_cell.length_b   1.000
_cell.length_c   1.000
_cell.angle_alpha   90.00
_cell.angle_beta   90.00
_cell.angle_gamma   90.00
#
_symmetry.space_group_name_H-M   'P 1'
#
loop_
_entity.id
_entity.type
_entity.pdbx_description
1 polymer ?
#
loop_
_entity_poly.entity_id
_entity_poly.type
_entity_poly.pdbx_seq_one_letter_code
_entity_poly.pdbx_strand_id
1 'polypeptide(L)'
;MRKRTERAHTAGLFSQLIGRMVGKGQALIAAGDAMPLVVARYPRGRAKLVTALEDALRHTFPALPASLRERYQDALEQSTPVVIADLRRHNPCTCLGHHHPPSSHSAFARAFAAETGRKVGEIDLAIDAIREWEPLPLSGLAAAAWVPDCDRGSKAEFAEARFHAAVLSVFLHELEHLAFPERPEQLVRERSNEFYIDALQAQLSSSFGLQFGFSGSVAA
;
A
#
# COMPACT_ATOMS: atom_id res chain seq x y z
N MET A 1 -12.11 -45.61 7.38
CA MET A 1 -11.85 -44.20 7.71
C MET A 1 -12.41 -43.31 6.60
N ARG A 2 -13.45 -42.52 6.89
CA ARG A 2 -14.08 -41.58 5.94
C ARG A 2 -13.19 -40.34 5.78
N LYS A 3 -12.81 -40.01 4.54
CA LYS A 3 -12.18 -38.72 4.19
C LYS A 3 -13.18 -37.59 4.52
N ARG A 4 -12.79 -36.71 5.44
CA ARG A 4 -13.51 -35.50 5.80
C ARG A 4 -13.22 -34.49 4.69
N THR A 5 -14.21 -34.23 3.83
CA THR A 5 -14.16 -33.15 2.85
C THR A 5 -14.19 -31.82 3.60
N GLU A 6 -13.09 -31.09 3.55
CA GLU A 6 -13.04 -29.70 4.00
C GLU A 6 -13.97 -28.88 3.11
N ARG A 7 -15.02 -28.35 3.73
CA ARG A 7 -15.93 -27.40 3.11
C ARG A 7 -15.15 -26.09 2.96
N ALA A 8 -14.76 -25.76 1.73
CA ALA A 8 -14.31 -24.43 1.38
C ALA A 8 -15.42 -23.44 1.73
N HIS A 9 -15.23 -22.67 2.80
CA HIS A 9 -16.18 -21.66 3.24
C HIS A 9 -16.19 -20.49 2.23
N THR A 10 -17.38 -20.18 1.72
CA THR A 10 -17.70 -19.03 0.88
C THR A 10 -17.60 -17.72 1.66
N ALA A 11 -16.39 -17.25 1.95
CA ALA A 11 -16.15 -15.96 2.63
C ALA A 11 -16.52 -14.72 1.79
N GLY A 12 -16.99 -14.89 0.55
CA GLY A 12 -17.18 -13.79 -0.41
C GLY A 12 -18.55 -13.12 -0.42
N LEU A 13 -19.66 -13.86 -0.31
CA LEU A 13 -20.98 -13.27 -0.60
C LEU A 13 -21.57 -12.45 0.54
N PHE A 14 -21.45 -12.94 1.77
CA PHE A 14 -22.01 -12.27 2.96
C PHE A 14 -21.24 -10.99 3.31
N SER A 15 -19.91 -11.01 3.19
CA SER A 15 -19.06 -9.84 3.39
C SER A 15 -19.35 -8.74 2.35
N GLN A 16 -19.58 -9.13 1.09
CA GLN A 16 -19.99 -8.21 0.02
C GLN A 16 -21.39 -7.62 0.26
N LEU A 17 -22.36 -8.42 0.74
CA LEU A 17 -23.71 -7.97 1.09
C LEU A 17 -23.70 -6.99 2.26
N ILE A 18 -22.97 -7.29 3.33
CA ILE A 18 -22.82 -6.40 4.49
C ILE A 18 -22.14 -5.09 4.06
N GLY A 19 -21.10 -5.16 3.23
CA GLY A 19 -20.42 -3.97 2.69
C GLY A 19 -21.35 -3.07 1.86
N ARG A 20 -22.30 -3.66 1.12
CA ARG A 20 -23.32 -2.89 0.37
C ARG A 20 -24.31 -2.17 1.29
N MET A 21 -24.68 -2.77 2.42
CA MET A 21 -25.62 -2.18 3.38
C MET A 21 -25.00 -1.03 4.20
N VAL A 22 -23.72 -1.14 4.58
CA VAL A 22 -23.03 -0.12 5.39
C VAL A 22 -22.84 1.20 4.62
N GLY A 23 -22.83 1.15 3.28
CA GLY A 23 -22.52 2.29 2.43
C GLY A 23 -21.03 2.66 2.45
N LYS A 24 -20.62 3.55 1.55
CA LYS A 24 -19.23 4.02 1.45
C LYS A 24 -19.10 5.49 1.80
N GLY A 25 -18.05 5.82 2.54
CA GLY A 25 -17.50 7.17 2.67
C GLY A 25 -16.49 7.45 1.56
N GLN A 26 -16.18 8.73 1.36
CA GLN A 26 -15.21 9.20 0.40
C GLN A 26 -14.34 10.28 1.05
N ALA A 27 -13.07 10.32 0.69
CA ALA A 27 -12.13 11.35 1.10
C ALA A 27 -11.22 11.69 -0.08
N LEU A 28 -10.85 12.96 -0.20
CA LEU A 28 -9.94 13.45 -1.22
C LEU A 28 -8.56 13.66 -0.59
N ILE A 29 -7.54 13.01 -1.15
CA ILE A 29 -6.15 13.13 -0.69
C ILE A 29 -5.35 13.82 -1.81
N ALA A 30 -4.92 15.04 -1.53
CA ALA A 30 -4.01 15.80 -2.37
C ALA A 30 -2.61 15.82 -1.71
N ALA A 31 -1.69 15.04 -2.27
CA ALA A 31 -0.34 14.80 -1.74
C ALA A 31 0.76 15.65 -2.40
N GLY A 32 0.36 16.74 -3.08
CA GLY A 32 1.25 17.60 -3.84
C GLY A 32 1.33 17.21 -5.32
N ASP A 33 2.02 18.04 -6.11
CA ASP A 33 2.00 17.98 -7.57
C ASP A 33 2.68 16.74 -8.16
N ALA A 34 3.53 16.08 -7.37
CA ALA A 34 4.23 14.86 -7.77
C ALA A 34 3.38 13.58 -7.65
N MET A 35 2.17 13.67 -7.11
CA MET A 35 1.28 12.53 -6.88
C MET A 35 -0.06 12.73 -7.57
N PRO A 36 -0.70 11.67 -8.07
CA PRO A 36 -2.06 11.79 -8.58
C PRO A 36 -3.02 12.17 -7.46
N LEU A 37 -4.11 12.85 -7.81
CA LEU A 37 -5.19 13.13 -6.88
C LEU A 37 -5.87 11.81 -6.50
N VAL A 38 -5.88 11.46 -5.21
CA VAL A 38 -6.46 10.18 -4.76
C VAL A 38 -7.85 10.41 -4.18
N VAL A 39 -8.84 9.71 -4.72
CA VAL A 39 -10.19 9.63 -4.14
C VAL A 39 -10.29 8.32 -3.38
N ALA A 40 -10.08 8.38 -2.07
CA ALA A 40 -10.17 7.23 -1.19
C ALA A 40 -11.64 6.89 -0.89
N ARG A 41 -12.06 5.68 -1.20
CA ARG A 41 -13.39 5.13 -0.88
C ARG A 41 -13.22 4.10 0.22
N TYR A 42 -14.08 4.15 1.23
CA TYR A 42 -13.96 3.26 2.38
C TYR A 42 -15.34 2.90 2.94
N PRO A 43 -15.51 1.75 3.63
CA PRO A 43 -16.75 1.43 4.32
C PRO A 43 -17.09 2.52 5.36
N ARG A 44 -18.34 2.98 5.44
CA ARG A 44 -18.73 3.94 6.48
C ARG A 44 -18.39 3.40 7.89
N GLY A 45 -17.98 4.30 8.77
CA GLY A 45 -17.46 3.93 10.10
C GLY A 45 -16.02 3.43 10.12
N ARG A 46 -15.32 3.39 8.98
CA ARG A 46 -13.91 2.97 8.86
C ARG A 46 -13.00 4.09 8.34
N ALA A 47 -13.26 5.34 8.74
CA ALA A 47 -12.48 6.50 8.32
C ALA A 47 -10.98 6.38 8.66
N LYS A 48 -10.62 5.65 9.71
CA LYS A 48 -9.21 5.37 10.07
C LYS A 48 -8.39 4.70 8.96
N LEU A 49 -9.04 4.01 8.01
CA LEU A 49 -8.35 3.43 6.86
C LEU A 49 -7.81 4.51 5.92
N VAL A 50 -8.50 5.65 5.84
CA VAL A 50 -8.07 6.80 5.04
C VAL A 50 -6.83 7.43 5.66
N THR A 51 -6.82 7.63 6.97
CA THR A 51 -5.70 8.26 7.69
C THR A 51 -4.37 7.59 7.35
N ALA A 52 -4.33 6.25 7.34
CA ALA A 52 -3.13 5.50 6.96
C ALA A 52 -2.61 5.84 5.55
N LEU A 53 -3.51 5.89 4.57
CA LEU A 53 -3.16 6.23 3.20
C LEU A 53 -2.79 7.72 3.09
N GLU A 54 -3.51 8.59 3.79
CA GLU A 54 -3.25 10.01 3.79
C GLU A 54 -1.88 10.35 4.37
N ASP A 55 -1.53 9.78 5.53
CA ASP A 55 -0.23 9.99 6.18
C ASP A 55 0.92 9.42 5.36
N ALA A 56 0.71 8.25 4.74
CA ALA A 56 1.65 7.67 3.79
C ALA A 56 1.93 8.64 2.63
N LEU A 57 0.89 9.14 1.95
CA LEU A 57 1.05 9.94 0.74
C LEU A 57 1.46 11.40 1.03
N ARG A 58 0.88 12.05 2.04
CA ARG A 58 1.08 13.49 2.31
C ARG A 58 2.29 13.79 3.19
N HIS A 59 2.69 12.85 4.04
CA HIS A 59 3.76 13.08 5.01
C HIS A 59 4.94 12.16 4.76
N THR A 60 4.70 10.87 4.59
CA THR A 60 5.78 9.89 4.49
C THR A 60 6.51 9.98 3.16
N PHE A 61 5.79 9.94 2.03
CA PHE A 61 6.42 9.96 0.70
C PHE A 61 7.26 11.22 0.47
N PRO A 62 6.77 12.45 0.74
CA PRO A 62 7.57 13.67 0.53
C PRO A 62 8.80 13.77 1.44
N ALA A 63 8.75 13.14 2.62
CA ALA A 63 9.88 13.10 3.56
C ALA A 63 10.98 12.11 3.14
N LEU A 64 10.73 11.22 2.17
CA LEU A 64 11.76 10.32 1.67
C LEU A 64 12.85 11.07 0.88
N PRO A 65 14.09 10.55 0.91
CA PRO A 65 15.16 11.02 0.05
C PRO A 65 14.72 11.12 -1.41
N ALA A 66 15.20 12.16 -2.12
CA ALA A 66 14.86 12.39 -3.53
C ALA A 66 15.13 11.14 -4.40
N SER A 67 16.26 10.48 -4.17
CA SER A 67 16.64 9.26 -4.88
C SER A 67 15.63 8.12 -4.74
N LEU A 68 14.91 8.02 -3.61
CA LEU A 68 13.85 7.01 -3.44
C LEU A 68 12.55 7.43 -4.14
N ARG A 69 12.21 8.73 -4.11
CA ARG A 69 11.04 9.25 -4.83
C ARG A 69 11.21 9.14 -6.35
N GLU A 70 12.42 9.43 -6.85
CA GLU A 70 12.78 9.34 -8.27
C GLU A 70 12.64 7.91 -8.81
N ARG A 71 12.75 6.88 -7.95
CA ARG A 71 12.49 5.48 -8.33
C ARG A 71 11.07 5.22 -8.78
N TYR A 72 10.11 6.12 -8.64
CA TYR A 72 8.77 5.95 -9.18
C TYR A 72 8.35 7.12 -10.08
N GLN A 73 9.28 7.99 -10.44
CA GLN A 73 8.97 9.17 -11.24
C GLN A 73 8.35 8.81 -12.59
N ASP A 74 8.87 7.77 -13.26
CA ASP A 74 8.32 7.28 -14.53
C ASP A 74 6.86 6.80 -14.39
N ALA A 75 6.54 6.07 -13.33
CA ALA A 75 5.18 5.61 -13.05
C ALA A 75 4.26 6.77 -12.68
N LEU A 76 4.75 7.74 -11.91
CA LEU A 76 3.99 8.91 -11.49
C LEU A 76 3.66 9.83 -12.69
N GLU A 77 4.64 10.09 -13.57
CA GLU A 77 4.46 10.90 -14.78
C GLU A 77 3.47 10.26 -15.77
N GLN A 78 3.48 8.94 -15.88
CA GLN A 78 2.57 8.20 -16.76
C GLN A 78 1.24 7.81 -16.10
N SER A 79 1.09 8.07 -14.80
CA SER A 79 -0.11 7.74 -14.06
C SER A 79 -1.32 8.58 -14.53
N THR A 80 -2.51 8.07 -14.24
CA THR A 80 -3.73 8.86 -14.41
C THR A 80 -3.77 10.01 -13.41
N PRO A 81 -4.23 11.22 -13.81
CA PRO A 81 -4.25 12.38 -12.91
C PRO A 81 -5.12 12.19 -11.66
N VAL A 82 -6.09 11.27 -11.73
CA VAL A 82 -6.94 10.88 -10.61
C VAL A 82 -6.90 9.37 -10.44
N VAL A 83 -6.68 8.92 -9.20
CA VAL A 83 -6.75 7.50 -8.82
C VAL A 83 -7.86 7.30 -7.80
N ILE A 84 -8.77 6.39 -8.10
CA ILE A 84 -9.80 5.94 -7.15
C ILE A 84 -9.22 4.78 -6.35
N ALA A 85 -9.03 4.95 -5.04
CA ALA A 85 -8.52 3.91 -4.16
C ALA A 85 -9.65 3.32 -3.30
N ASP A 86 -10.07 2.09 -3.57
CA ASP A 86 -11.06 1.38 -2.75
C ASP A 86 -10.39 0.69 -1.56
N LEU A 87 -10.48 1.34 -0.39
CA LEU A 87 -9.88 0.88 0.85
C LEU A 87 -10.73 -0.20 1.51
N ARG A 88 -10.09 -1.32 1.80
CA ARG A 88 -10.71 -2.49 2.41
C ARG A 88 -9.86 -2.98 3.56
N ARG A 89 -10.45 -3.85 4.39
CA ARG A 89 -9.68 -4.57 5.42
C ARG A 89 -8.81 -5.62 4.74
N HIS A 90 -9.46 -6.50 3.98
CA HIS A 90 -8.84 -7.56 3.20
C HIS A 90 -9.47 -7.61 1.82
N ASN A 91 -8.66 -7.93 0.80
CA ASN A 91 -9.18 -8.16 -0.54
C ASN A 91 -9.69 -9.60 -0.71
N PRO A 92 -10.71 -9.83 -1.55
CA PRO A 92 -11.22 -11.18 -1.83
C PRO A 92 -10.17 -12.11 -2.47
N CYS A 93 -9.26 -11.56 -3.26
CA CYS A 93 -8.12 -12.25 -3.90
C CYS A 93 -7.01 -12.64 -2.91
N THR A 94 -7.09 -12.23 -1.63
CA THR A 94 -6.00 -12.30 -0.64
C THR A 94 -4.77 -11.43 -0.94
N CYS A 95 -4.75 -10.73 -2.06
CA CYS A 95 -3.72 -9.77 -2.45
C CYS A 95 -3.78 -8.47 -1.61
N LEU A 96 -2.64 -7.80 -1.42
CA LEU A 96 -2.54 -6.58 -0.59
C LEU A 96 -3.10 -5.35 -1.32
N GLY A 97 -2.97 -5.33 -2.63
CA GLY A 97 -3.57 -4.38 -3.53
C GLY A 97 -3.91 -5.05 -4.84
N HIS A 98 -4.68 -4.36 -5.66
CA HIS A 98 -4.95 -4.76 -7.04
C HIS A 98 -5.37 -3.56 -7.86
N HIS A 99 -4.69 -3.32 -8.98
CA HIS A 99 -5.15 -2.40 -9.99
C HIS A 99 -6.31 -2.98 -10.82
N HIS A 100 -7.20 -2.11 -11.27
CA HIS A 100 -8.32 -2.47 -12.10
C HIS A 100 -8.12 -1.93 -13.52
N PRO A 101 -8.05 -2.78 -14.57
CA PRO A 101 -8.07 -2.27 -15.93
C PRO A 101 -9.39 -1.54 -16.24
N PRO A 102 -9.43 -0.63 -17.22
CA PRO A 102 -10.62 0.18 -17.54
C PRO A 102 -11.92 -0.60 -17.74
N SER A 103 -11.83 -1.80 -18.31
CA SER A 103 -12.98 -2.70 -18.53
C SER A 103 -13.60 -3.24 -17.23
N SER A 104 -12.83 -3.24 -16.13
CA SER A 104 -13.22 -3.78 -14.82
C SER A 104 -13.51 -2.71 -13.77
N HIS A 105 -13.42 -1.42 -14.14
CA HIS A 105 -13.70 -0.32 -13.23
C HIS A 105 -15.08 -0.46 -12.56
N SER A 106 -15.20 -0.01 -11.32
CA SER A 106 -16.47 0.05 -10.62
C SER A 106 -17.40 1.08 -11.25
N ALA A 107 -18.71 0.94 -10.97
CA ALA A 107 -19.71 1.91 -11.44
C ALA A 107 -19.40 3.34 -10.97
N PHE A 108 -18.80 3.48 -9.79
CA PHE A 108 -18.38 4.78 -9.27
C PHE A 108 -17.22 5.37 -10.08
N ALA A 109 -16.16 4.60 -10.35
CA ALA A 109 -15.02 5.11 -11.13
C ALA A 109 -15.45 5.52 -12.54
N ARG A 110 -16.33 4.73 -13.19
CA ARG A 110 -16.93 5.10 -14.48
C ARG A 110 -17.78 6.37 -14.40
N ALA A 111 -18.65 6.49 -13.40
CA ALA A 111 -19.47 7.69 -13.21
C ALA A 111 -18.61 8.93 -12.95
N PHE A 112 -17.61 8.82 -12.07
CA PHE A 112 -16.66 9.89 -11.78
C PHE A 112 -15.91 10.35 -13.02
N ALA A 113 -15.41 9.41 -13.83
CA ALA A 113 -14.74 9.73 -15.09
C ALA A 113 -15.69 10.45 -16.08
N ALA A 114 -16.93 9.98 -16.20
CA ALA A 114 -17.94 10.57 -17.09
C ALA A 114 -18.35 11.98 -16.63
N GLU A 115 -18.51 12.20 -15.33
CA GLU A 115 -18.91 13.49 -14.75
C GLU A 115 -17.78 14.52 -14.82
N THR A 116 -16.53 14.10 -14.58
CA THR A 116 -15.37 15.00 -14.54
C THR A 116 -14.67 15.17 -15.88
N GLY A 117 -14.93 14.30 -16.85
CA GLY A 117 -14.21 14.24 -18.12
C GLY A 117 -12.72 13.86 -17.97
N ARG A 118 -12.30 13.34 -16.82
CA ARG A 118 -10.90 12.99 -16.52
C ARG A 118 -10.65 11.50 -16.73
N LYS A 119 -9.43 11.16 -17.18
CA LYS A 119 -8.93 9.78 -17.12
C LYS A 119 -8.72 9.40 -15.65
N VAL A 120 -9.27 8.27 -15.24
CA VAL A 120 -9.14 7.74 -13.88
C VAL A 120 -8.46 6.37 -13.92
N GLY A 121 -7.62 6.11 -12.94
CA GLY A 121 -7.20 4.76 -12.55
C GLY A 121 -8.02 4.29 -11.36
N GLU A 122 -8.19 2.98 -11.20
CA GLU A 122 -8.82 2.41 -10.00
C GLU A 122 -7.93 1.31 -9.43
N ILE A 123 -7.73 1.36 -8.12
CA ILE A 123 -7.01 0.35 -7.33
C ILE A 123 -7.84 -0.03 -6.11
N ASP A 124 -7.63 -1.22 -5.57
CA ASP A 124 -8.03 -1.55 -4.20
C ASP A 124 -6.81 -1.74 -3.30
N LEU A 125 -6.98 -1.44 -2.01
CA LEU A 125 -5.93 -1.59 -0.99
C LEU A 125 -6.50 -2.26 0.24
N ALA A 126 -5.92 -3.39 0.63
CA ALA A 126 -6.26 -4.16 1.82
C ALA A 126 -5.49 -3.64 3.04
N ILE A 127 -5.86 -2.45 3.54
CA ILE A 127 -5.12 -1.71 4.57
C ILE A 127 -4.86 -2.52 5.85
N ASP A 128 -5.80 -3.35 6.32
CA ASP A 128 -5.55 -4.21 7.50
C ASP A 128 -4.56 -5.33 7.15
N ALA A 129 -4.67 -5.95 5.97
CA ALA A 129 -3.71 -6.95 5.52
C ALA A 129 -2.31 -6.35 5.31
N ILE A 130 -2.21 -5.12 4.79
CA ILE A 130 -0.95 -4.38 4.64
C ILE A 130 -0.30 -4.14 6.01
N ARG A 131 -1.09 -3.83 7.04
CA ARG A 131 -0.59 -3.67 8.40
C ARG A 131 -0.01 -4.96 8.95
N GLU A 132 -0.63 -6.09 8.64
CA GLU A 132 -0.21 -7.42 9.09
C GLU A 132 0.89 -8.02 8.19
N TRP A 133 1.14 -7.42 7.03
CA TRP A 133 2.10 -7.92 6.07
C TRP A 133 3.54 -7.72 6.56
N GLU A 134 4.34 -8.78 6.49
CA GLU A 134 5.75 -8.80 6.80
C GLU A 134 6.52 -9.33 5.58
N PRO A 135 7.09 -8.46 4.72
CA PRO A 135 7.95 -8.92 3.64
C PRO A 135 9.23 -9.54 4.20
N LEU A 136 9.59 -10.71 3.69
CA LEU A 136 10.91 -11.29 3.88
C LEU A 136 11.95 -10.33 3.26
N PRO A 137 13.02 -9.95 3.99
CA PRO A 137 13.69 -10.73 5.02
C PRO A 137 13.41 -10.30 6.49
N LEU A 138 12.38 -9.52 6.77
CA LEU A 138 12.13 -8.96 8.12
C LEU A 138 11.60 -9.98 9.15
N SER A 139 11.46 -11.26 8.81
CA SER A 139 10.90 -12.29 9.69
C SER A 139 11.74 -12.45 10.98
N GLY A 140 11.24 -11.88 12.08
CA GLY A 140 11.64 -12.09 13.48
C GLY A 140 13.06 -11.67 13.89
N LEU A 141 14.08 -12.20 13.22
CA LEU A 141 15.50 -12.03 13.57
C LEU A 141 16.07 -10.69 13.11
N ALA A 142 15.63 -10.17 11.96
CA ALA A 142 16.01 -8.83 11.51
C ALA A 142 15.24 -7.74 12.28
N ALA A 143 13.93 -7.86 12.46
CA ALA A 143 13.13 -6.86 13.19
C ALA A 143 13.63 -6.62 14.63
N ALA A 144 14.07 -7.68 15.34
CA ALA A 144 14.68 -7.55 16.67
C ALA A 144 16.05 -6.84 16.65
N ALA A 145 16.82 -6.97 15.56
CA ALA A 145 18.06 -6.22 15.36
C ALA A 145 17.80 -4.76 14.94
N TRP A 146 16.64 -4.46 14.36
CA TRP A 146 16.27 -3.11 13.90
C TRP A 146 15.73 -2.23 15.03
N VAL A 147 15.32 -2.86 16.13
CA VAL A 147 14.68 -2.24 17.28
C VAL A 147 15.35 -2.76 18.55
N PRO A 148 16.62 -2.40 18.84
CA PRO A 148 17.29 -2.85 20.06
C PRO A 148 16.54 -2.31 21.28
N ASP A 149 16.33 -3.17 22.29
CA ASP A 149 15.73 -2.93 23.63
C ASP A 149 15.22 -1.51 23.94
N CYS A 150 14.26 -1.05 23.16
CA CYS A 150 13.69 0.28 23.32
C CYS A 150 12.33 0.20 24.00
N ASP A 151 11.91 1.35 24.55
CA ASP A 151 10.67 1.45 25.30
C ASP A 151 9.43 1.22 24.41
N ARG A 152 8.25 1.27 25.04
CA ARG A 152 6.97 1.07 24.33
C ARG A 152 6.72 2.13 23.26
N GLY A 153 7.25 3.35 23.42
CA GLY A 153 7.11 4.45 22.47
C GLY A 153 7.84 4.15 21.17
N SER A 154 9.12 3.78 21.26
CA SER A 154 9.93 3.44 20.09
C SER A 154 9.40 2.23 19.31
N LYS A 155 8.80 1.25 19.99
CA LYS A 155 8.12 0.12 19.32
C LYS A 155 6.89 0.54 18.52
N ALA A 156 6.13 1.52 19.03
CA ALA A 156 4.96 2.04 18.34
C ALA A 156 5.37 2.85 17.10
N GLU A 157 6.38 3.72 17.24
CA GLU A 157 6.95 4.51 16.15
C GLU A 157 7.55 3.62 15.04
N PHE A 158 8.27 2.55 15.41
CA PHE A 158 8.74 1.56 14.43
C PHE A 158 7.58 0.90 13.68
N ALA A 159 6.54 0.47 14.40
CA ALA A 159 5.39 -0.18 13.79
C ALA A 159 4.63 0.76 12.84
N GLU A 160 4.58 2.05 13.16
CA GLU A 160 3.99 3.09 12.33
C GLU A 160 4.83 3.37 11.08
N ALA A 161 6.14 3.56 11.21
CA ALA A 161 7.06 3.74 10.09
C ALA A 161 7.01 2.56 9.11
N ARG A 162 7.04 1.33 9.65
CA ARG A 162 6.86 0.09 8.88
C ARG A 162 5.55 0.08 8.11
N PHE A 163 4.47 0.46 8.78
CA PHE A 163 3.15 0.45 8.18
C PHE A 163 3.01 1.50 7.07
N HIS A 164 3.52 2.72 7.27
CA HIS A 164 3.50 3.75 6.21
C HIS A 164 4.37 3.37 5.02
N ALA A 165 5.56 2.80 5.25
CA ALA A 165 6.40 2.26 4.17
C ALA A 165 5.68 1.15 3.39
N ALA A 166 4.96 0.26 4.07
CA ALA A 166 4.18 -0.80 3.44
C ALA A 166 3.02 -0.25 2.60
N VAL A 167 2.26 0.70 3.13
CA VAL A 167 1.16 1.36 2.40
C VAL A 167 1.68 2.06 1.14
N LEU A 168 2.80 2.78 1.23
CA LEU A 168 3.43 3.40 0.06
C LEU A 168 3.90 2.39 -0.98
N SER A 169 4.59 1.33 -0.54
CA SER A 169 5.08 0.29 -1.44
C SER A 169 3.93 -0.35 -2.23
N VAL A 170 2.84 -0.76 -1.56
CA VAL A 170 1.68 -1.35 -2.24
C VAL A 170 0.97 -0.33 -3.12
N PHE A 171 0.79 0.92 -2.67
CA PHE A 171 0.17 1.96 -3.50
C PHE A 171 0.97 2.21 -4.79
N LEU A 172 2.30 2.35 -4.69
CA LEU A 172 3.17 2.60 -5.84
C LEU A 172 3.28 1.38 -6.76
N HIS A 173 3.23 0.18 -6.20
CA HIS A 173 3.13 -1.07 -6.95
C HIS A 173 1.89 -1.09 -7.85
N GLU A 174 0.70 -0.86 -7.28
CA GLU A 174 -0.53 -0.84 -8.08
C GLU A 174 -0.57 0.33 -9.07
N LEU A 175 0.02 1.47 -8.70
CA LEU A 175 0.14 2.62 -9.58
C LEU A 175 1.04 2.32 -10.79
N GLU A 176 2.14 1.59 -10.59
CA GLU A 176 3.03 1.17 -11.67
C GLU A 176 2.31 0.28 -12.67
N HIS A 177 1.43 -0.62 -12.21
CA HIS A 177 0.60 -1.41 -13.12
C HIS A 177 -0.44 -0.56 -13.88
N LEU A 178 -0.98 0.50 -13.28
CA LEU A 178 -1.84 1.45 -14.00
C LEU A 178 -1.07 2.23 -15.07
N ALA A 179 0.20 2.58 -14.80
CA ALA A 179 1.05 3.34 -15.71
C ALA A 179 1.62 2.46 -16.84
N PHE A 180 2.01 1.23 -16.53
CA PHE A 180 2.67 0.29 -17.43
C PHE A 180 2.05 -1.12 -17.32
N PRO A 181 0.85 -1.34 -17.91
CA PRO A 181 0.14 -2.62 -17.81
C PRO A 181 0.91 -3.82 -18.39
N GLU A 182 1.88 -3.56 -19.26
CA GLU A 182 2.75 -4.54 -19.90
C GLU A 182 3.94 -4.99 -19.03
N ARG A 183 4.26 -4.26 -17.95
CA ARG A 183 5.38 -4.64 -17.07
C ARG A 183 5.07 -5.95 -16.37
N PRO A 184 5.99 -6.93 -16.41
CA PRO A 184 5.80 -8.19 -15.70
C PRO A 184 5.64 -7.95 -14.20
N GLU A 185 4.64 -8.59 -13.62
CA GLU A 185 4.38 -8.62 -12.18
C GLU A 185 5.64 -8.87 -11.34
N GLN A 186 6.55 -9.75 -11.78
CA GLN A 186 7.80 -10.02 -11.07
C GLN A 186 8.68 -8.77 -10.93
N LEU A 187 8.81 -8.00 -12.01
CA LEU A 187 9.64 -6.79 -12.03
C LEU A 187 9.08 -5.71 -11.10
N VAL A 188 7.77 -5.47 -11.18
CA VAL A 188 7.08 -4.49 -10.33
C VAL A 188 7.19 -4.90 -8.86
N ARG A 189 7.06 -6.20 -8.58
CA ARG A 189 7.23 -6.74 -7.22
C ARG A 189 8.64 -6.53 -6.67
N GLU A 190 9.67 -6.88 -7.44
CA GLU A 190 11.08 -6.68 -7.05
C GLU A 190 11.35 -5.21 -6.71
N ARG A 191 10.97 -4.29 -7.59
CA ARG A 191 11.11 -2.84 -7.37
C ARG A 191 10.35 -2.36 -6.13
N SER A 192 9.11 -2.82 -5.92
CA SER A 192 8.30 -2.42 -4.76
C SER A 192 8.85 -2.95 -3.43
N ASN A 193 9.46 -4.14 -3.43
CA ASN A 193 10.12 -4.72 -2.27
C ASN A 193 11.40 -3.96 -1.91
N GLU A 194 12.24 -3.65 -2.90
CA GLU A 194 13.45 -2.83 -2.71
C GLU A 194 13.08 -1.44 -2.18
N PHE A 195 12.08 -0.79 -2.77
CA PHE A 195 11.57 0.49 -2.30
C PHE A 195 11.10 0.41 -0.86
N TYR A 196 10.35 -0.63 -0.49
CA TYR A 196 9.87 -0.81 0.89
C TYR A 196 11.03 -0.86 1.90
N ILE A 197 12.06 -1.67 1.62
CA ILE A 197 13.23 -1.82 2.51
C ILE A 197 13.93 -0.47 2.69
N ASP A 198 14.20 0.21 1.58
CA ASP A 198 14.94 1.47 1.62
C ASP A 198 14.12 2.62 2.23
N ALA A 199 12.80 2.66 1.97
CA ALA A 199 11.90 3.64 2.56
C ALA A 199 11.78 3.46 4.07
N LEU A 200 11.70 2.20 4.54
CA LEU A 200 11.71 1.89 5.96
C LEU A 200 13.03 2.30 6.60
N GLN A 201 14.16 1.93 5.99
CA GLN A 201 15.47 2.32 6.48
C GLN A 201 15.61 3.84 6.57
N ALA A 202 15.20 4.60 5.54
CA ALA A 202 15.25 6.05 5.55
C ALA A 202 14.42 6.67 6.70
N GLN A 203 13.21 6.15 6.94
CA GLN A 203 12.35 6.62 8.05
C GLN A 203 12.98 6.34 9.41
N LEU A 204 13.58 5.16 9.60
CA LEU A 204 14.23 4.78 10.85
C LEU A 204 15.51 5.57 11.08
N SER A 205 16.31 5.82 10.03
CA SER A 205 17.47 6.70 10.12
C SER A 205 17.07 8.11 10.53
N SER A 206 15.97 8.65 9.98
CA SER A 206 15.47 9.98 10.34
C SER A 206 14.92 10.05 11.77
N SER A 207 14.25 9.00 12.23
CA SER A 207 13.54 9.01 13.52
C SER A 207 14.44 8.58 14.69
N PHE A 208 15.41 7.70 14.44
CA PHE A 208 16.23 7.07 15.49
C PHE A 208 17.74 7.25 15.28
N GLY A 209 18.19 7.94 14.22
CA GLY A 209 19.62 8.11 13.92
C GLY A 209 20.34 6.80 13.53
N LEU A 210 19.61 5.74 13.21
CA LEU A 210 20.15 4.43 12.89
C LEU A 210 20.66 4.42 11.43
N GLN A 211 21.98 4.29 11.22
CA GLN A 211 22.54 3.92 9.90
C GLN A 211 22.65 2.39 9.80
N PHE A 212 22.09 1.80 8.74
CA PHE A 212 22.17 0.36 8.50
C PHE A 212 23.36 0.04 7.58
N GLY A 213 24.06 -1.06 7.87
CA GLY A 213 25.10 -1.61 7.03
C GLY A 213 25.17 -3.13 7.16
N PHE A 214 24.94 -3.84 6.05
CA PHE A 214 25.35 -5.23 5.90
C PHE A 214 26.88 -5.27 5.80
N SER A 215 27.58 -5.17 6.93
CA SER A 215 29.03 -5.45 6.96
C SER A 215 29.23 -6.96 6.99
N GLY A 216 29.03 -7.60 5.85
CA GLY A 216 29.64 -8.90 5.59
C GLY A 216 31.15 -8.74 5.52
N SER A 217 31.80 -8.59 6.68
CA SER A 217 33.23 -8.86 6.82
C SER A 217 33.39 -10.37 6.71
N VAL A 218 33.64 -10.86 5.49
CA VAL A 218 34.37 -12.11 5.33
C VAL A 218 35.81 -11.75 5.66
N ALA A 219 36.18 -11.92 6.92
CA ALA A 219 37.58 -12.07 7.29
C ALA A 219 38.01 -13.47 6.84
N ALA A 220 38.81 -13.52 5.78
CA ALA A 220 39.79 -14.57 5.52
C ALA A 220 41.00 -13.91 4.85
#